data_AF-A0A0F5YKV7-F1
#
_entry.id   AF-A0A0F5YKV7-F1
#
_cell.length_a   1.000
_cell.length_b   1.000
_cell.length_c   1.000
_cell.angle_alpha   90.00
_cell.angle_beta   90.00
_cell.angle_gamma   90.00
#
_symmetry.space_group_name_H-M   'P 1'
#
loop_
_entity.id
_entity.type
_entity.pdbx_description
1 polymer ?
#
loop_
_entity_poly.entity_id
_entity_poly.type
_entity_poly.pdbx_seq_one_letter_code
_entity_poly.pdbx_strand_id
1 'polypeptide(L)' 'MGADQRNAIATATSKHSDLTSFTAVIFVMNQNGSETTVTQICETEEPSKLPPPTPKSPTDNDEIECPSGSRSL' A
#
# COMPACT_ATOMS: atom_id res chain seq x y z
N MET A 1 17.06 -13.64 10.15
CA MET A 1 15.79 -13.87 10.87
C MET A 1 14.77 -12.95 10.25
N GLY A 2 13.91 -13.46 9.36
CA GLY A 2 12.84 -12.66 8.77
C GLY A 2 11.80 -12.44 9.84
N ALA A 3 11.55 -11.19 10.23
CA ALA A 3 10.43 -10.88 11.10
C ALA A 3 9.15 -11.38 10.40
N ASP A 4 8.27 -12.06 11.15
CA ASP A 4 6.92 -12.41 10.70
C ASP A 4 6.14 -11.13 10.39
N GLN A 5 6.34 -10.59 9.19
CA GLN A 5 5.63 -9.42 8.71
C GLN A 5 4.26 -9.89 8.23
N ARG A 6 3.26 -9.65 9.06
CA ARG A 6 1.87 -9.87 8.70
C ARG A 6 1.39 -8.68 7.89
N ASN A 7 0.75 -8.94 6.76
CA ASN A 7 0.14 -7.91 5.96
C ASN A 7 -1.21 -8.36 5.41
N ALA A 8 -2.04 -7.38 5.07
CA ALA A 8 -3.24 -7.58 4.29
C ALA A 8 -3.21 -6.58 3.13
N ILE A 9 -3.57 -7.05 1.94
CA ILE A 9 -3.56 -6.26 0.71
C ILE A 9 -4.94 -6.40 0.08
N ALA A 10 -5.55 -5.26 -0.24
CA ALA A 10 -6.80 -5.20 -0.99
C ALA A 10 -6.60 -4.39 -2.26
N THR A 11 -6.98 -4.97 -3.40
CA THR A 11 -6.80 -4.36 -4.70
C THR A 11 -8.15 -4.06 -5.32
N ALA A 12 -8.36 -2.83 -5.77
CA ALA A 12 -9.57 -2.41 -6.47
C ALA A 12 -9.20 -1.93 -7.86
N THR A 13 -9.49 -2.74 -8.86
CA THR A 13 -9.21 -2.42 -10.27
C THR A 13 -10.45 -1.84 -10.93
N SER A 14 -10.32 -0.64 -11.48
CA SER A 14 -11.39 -0.02 -12.26
C SER A 14 -11.67 -0.82 -13.54
N LYS A 15 -12.96 -0.97 -13.85
CA LYS A 15 -13.44 -1.52 -15.13
C LYS A 15 -13.70 -0.41 -16.16
N HIS A 16 -13.89 0.82 -15.70
CA HIS A 16 -14.17 1.98 -16.54
C HIS A 16 -12.88 2.77 -16.82
N SER A 17 -12.75 3.27 -18.04
CA SER A 17 -11.51 3.95 -18.50
C SER A 17 -11.33 5.35 -17.93
N ASP A 18 -12.32 5.89 -17.24
CA ASP A 18 -12.33 7.22 -16.63
C ASP A 18 -12.15 7.20 -15.10
N LEU A 19 -12.03 6.02 -14.50
CA LEU A 19 -11.80 5.87 -13.05
C LEU A 19 -10.40 5.33 -12.77
N THR A 20 -9.83 5.78 -11.66
CA THR A 20 -8.55 5.33 -11.10
C THR A 20 -8.68 3.94 -10.47
N SER A 21 -7.54 3.27 -10.29
CA SER A 21 -7.45 2.00 -9.57
C SER A 21 -6.68 2.18 -8.27
N PHE A 22 -6.88 1.26 -7.33
CA PHE A 22 -6.38 1.38 -5.96
C PHE A 22 -5.72 0.10 -5.46
N THR A 23 -4.72 0.28 -4.60
CA THR A 23 -4.15 -0.77 -3.77
C THR A 23 -4.08 -0.26 -2.34
N ALA A 24 -4.86 -0.88 -1.45
CA ALA A 24 -4.78 -0.66 -0.01
C ALA A 24 -3.89 -1.72 0.63
N VAL A 25 -3.07 -1.31 1.58
CA VAL A 25 -2.19 -2.20 2.33
C VAL A 25 -2.23 -1.88 3.82
N ILE A 26 -2.15 -2.94 4.61
CA ILE A 26 -2.01 -2.91 6.06
C ILE A 26 -0.75 -3.73 6.38
N PHE A 27 0.23 -3.12 7.05
CA PHE A 27 1.37 -3.84 7.61
C PHE A 27 1.28 -3.85 9.13
N VAL A 28 1.51 -5.02 9.72
CA VAL A 28 1.68 -5.19 11.16
C VAL A 28 3.16 -5.44 11.42
N MET A 29 3.81 -4.52 12.11
CA MET A 29 5.25 -4.51 12.32
C MET A 29 5.55 -4.51 13.81
N ASN A 30 6.65 -5.16 14.21
CA ASN A 30 7.16 -5.02 15.56
C ASN A 30 8.25 -3.95 15.57
N GLN A 31 8.03 -2.87 16.31
CA GLN A 31 8.99 -1.79 16.49
C GLN A 31 9.26 -1.61 17.98
N ASN A 32 10.53 -1.72 18.37
CA ASN A 32 10.97 -1.56 19.75
C ASN A 32 10.21 -2.46 20.75
N GLY A 33 9.78 -3.66 20.32
CA GLY A 33 9.02 -4.60 21.15
C GLY A 33 7.51 -4.35 21.20
N SER A 34 7.00 -3.30 20.55
CA SER A 34 5.58 -3.01 20.41
C SER A 34 5.09 -3.36 19.00
N GLU A 35 3.85 -3.83 18.90
CA GLU A 35 3.18 -4.04 17.62
C GLU A 35 2.58 -2.72 17.13
N THR A 36 3.00 -2.28 15.95
CA THR A 36 2.48 -1.09 15.26
C THR A 36 1.77 -1.55 13.99
N THR A 37 0.59 -0.96 13.73
CA THR A 37 -0.10 -1.13 12.46
C THR A 37 0.01 0.13 11.65
N VAL A 38 0.48 0.02 10.41
CA VAL A 38 0.54 1.12 9.44
C VAL A 38 -0.30 0.77 8.22
N THR A 39 -1.01 1.76 7.68
CA THR A 39 -1.96 1.56 6.58
C THR A 39 -1.79 2.62 5.52
N GLN A 40 -1.94 2.25 4.25
CA GLN A 40 -1.96 3.22 3.15
C GLN A 40 -2.86 2.74 2.02
N ILE A 41 -3.48 3.71 1.34
CA ILE A 41 -4.17 3.49 0.06
C ILE A 41 -3.39 4.22 -1.02
N CYS A 42 -2.93 3.49 -2.02
CA CYS A 42 -2.32 4.06 -3.22
C CYS A 42 -3.35 4.10 -4.34
N GLU A 43 -3.54 5.27 -4.94
CA GLU A 43 -4.40 5.51 -6.10
C GLU A 43 -3.53 5.81 -7.32
N THR A 44 -3.85 5.27 -8.50
CA THR A 44 -3.18 5.68 -9.74
C THR A 44 -3.35 7.17 -10.01
N GLU A 45 -2.30 7.86 -10.45
CA GLU A 45 -2.39 9.31 -10.72
C GLU A 45 -3.38 9.65 -11.83
N GLU A 46 -3.50 8.75 -12.81
CA GLU A 46 -4.42 8.80 -13.94
C GLU A 46 -5.41 7.63 -13.93
N PRO A 47 -6.57 7.72 -14.62
CA PRO A 47 -7.47 6.59 -14.81
C PRO A 47 -6.75 5.37 -15.38
N SER A 48 -7.01 4.19 -14.80
CA SER A 48 -6.27 2.99 -15.13
C SER A 48 -7.10 1.74 -14.89
N LYS A 49 -6.96 0.75 -15.80
CA LYS A 49 -7.46 -0.62 -15.63
C LYS A 49 -6.45 -1.57 -15.00
N LEU A 50 -5.35 -1.02 -14.49
CA LEU A 50 -4.33 -1.73 -13.74
C LEU A 50 -4.17 -1.03 -12.38
N PRO A 51 -4.19 -1.79 -11.28
CA PRO A 51 -3.97 -1.21 -9.96
C PRO A 51 -2.49 -0.83 -9.75
N PRO A 52 -2.21 0.07 -8.80
CA PRO A 52 -0.85 0.31 -8.35
C PRO A 52 -0.22 -1.01 -7.87
N PRO A 53 1.08 -1.24 -8.13
CA PRO A 53 1.82 -2.31 -7.49
C PRO A 53 1.70 -2.23 -5.96
N THR A 54 1.84 -3.35 -5.27
CA THR A 54 1.86 -3.35 -3.79
C THR A 54 3.04 -2.50 -3.29
N PRO A 55 2.79 -1.54 -2.38
CA PRO A 55 3.86 -0.79 -1.73
C PRO A 55 4.81 -1.68 -0.94
N LYS A 56 6.04 -1.23 -0.75
CA LYS A 56 6.97 -1.90 0.17
C LYS A 56 6.60 -1.57 1.60
N SER A 57 6.87 -2.50 2.52
CA SER A 57 6.76 -2.20 3.94
C SER A 57 7.77 -1.12 4.33
N PRO A 58 7.41 -0.16 5.18
CA PRO A 58 8.36 0.82 5.68
C PRO A 58 9.44 0.15 6.52
N THR A 59 10.66 0.67 6.42
CA THR A 59 11.80 0.22 7.23
C THR A 59 12.09 1.13 8.42
N ASP A 60 11.86 2.45 8.28
CA ASP A 60 12.45 3.43 9.20
C ASP A 60 11.48 4.48 9.77
N ASN A 61 10.46 4.91 9.01
CA ASN A 61 9.62 6.08 9.37
C ASN A 61 8.13 5.78 9.53
N ASP A 62 7.72 4.51 9.56
CA ASP A 62 6.30 4.09 9.60
C ASP A 62 5.42 4.58 8.44
N GLU A 63 6.03 5.20 7.44
CA GLU A 63 5.32 5.75 6.28
C GLU A 63 5.44 4.82 5.08
N ILE A 64 4.29 4.38 4.56
CA ILE A 64 4.23 3.56 3.36
C ILE A 64 4.24 4.50 2.14
N GLU A 65 5.32 4.46 1.37
CA GLU A 65 5.41 5.21 0.12
C GLU A 65 4.66 4.50 -1.02
N CYS A 66 3.80 5.24 -1.72
CA CYS A 66 3.15 4.73 -2.91
C CYS A 66 4.13 4.60 -4.09
N PRO A 67 4.00 3.55 -4.91
CA PRO A 67 4.86 3.37 -6.08
C PRO A 67 4.66 4.48 -7.10
N SER A 68 5.67 4.70 -7.95
CA SER A 68 5.62 5.71 -9.02
C SER A 68 4.37 5.58 -9.90
N GLY A 69 3.80 6.72 -10.28
CA GLY A 69 2.52 6.78 -11.00
C GLY A 69 1.30 6.58 -10.09
N SER A 70 1.49 6.62 -8.77
CA SER A 70 0.42 6.57 -7.78
C SER A 70 0.65 7.59 -6.67
N ARG A 71 -0.45 8.05 -6.05
CA ARG A 71 -0.44 8.99 -4.92
C ARG A 71 -1.08 8.36 -3.68
N SER A 72 -0.68 8.86 -2.51
CA SER A 72 -1.29 8.53 -1.23
C SER A 72 -2.66 9.21 -1.07
N LEU A 73 -3.61 8.49 -0.48
CA LEU A 73 -4.86 9.02 0.07
C LEU A 73 -4.86 8.98 1.59
#